data_AF-A0A1G9VL40-F1
#
_entry.id   AF-A0A1G9VL40-F1
#
_cell.length_a   1.000
_cell.length_b   1.000
_cell.length_c   1.000
_cell.angle_alpha   90.00
_cell.angle_beta   90.00
_cell.angle_gamma   90.00
#
_symmetry.space_group_name_H-M   'P 1'
#
loop_
_entity.id
_entity.type
_entity.pdbx_description
1 polymer ?
#
loop_
_entity_poly.entity_id
_entity_poly.type
_entity_poly.pdbx_seq_one_letter_code
_entity_poly.pdbx_strand_id
1 'polypeptide(L)'
;MIIALCAGMGISLAAYLQRSLKGGYVSQQMTKAVTSLFFIMIALAAYNQHKGDIYYFSLVLLGLICSLVGDILIQTQKADVRYDKQMLACGIGAFFVAHCFYIAAFIHLAPFRLWDIVIFAAAYAVLRLIFILAKLNFGKLLTASYIYLGAIMLMFTKALSLTLSGGRFTTLSILLLTGASLFVISDFILTFLNFYPPCKNNRVASLAVTVTYYVAQALFALSILLV
;
A
#
# COMPACT_ATOMS: atom_id res chain seq x y z
N MET A 1 23.69 1.38 -6.90
CA MET A 1 22.46 1.69 -7.68
C MET A 1 21.23 1.82 -6.77
N ILE A 2 20.84 0.79 -6.02
CA ILE A 2 19.61 0.80 -5.18
C ILE A 2 19.59 1.96 -4.17
N ILE A 3 20.69 2.22 -3.46
CA ILE A 3 20.80 3.35 -2.52
C ILE A 3 20.47 4.69 -3.20
N ALA A 4 20.97 4.90 -4.43
CA ALA A 4 20.69 6.12 -5.20
C ALA A 4 19.21 6.21 -5.61
N LEU A 5 18.57 5.09 -5.93
CA LEU A 5 17.13 5.04 -6.22
C LEU A 5 16.29 5.35 -4.97
N CYS A 6 16.65 4.81 -3.80
CA CYS A 6 15.99 5.13 -2.53
C CYS A 6 16.15 6.61 -2.18
N ALA A 7 17.34 7.18 -2.35
CA ALA A 7 17.57 8.61 -2.14
C ALA A 7 16.75 9.46 -3.13
N GLY A 8 16.74 9.09 -4.41
CA GLY A 8 15.93 9.74 -5.45
C GLY A 8 14.42 9.70 -5.14
N MET A 9 13.93 8.56 -4.65
CA MET A 9 12.55 8.42 -4.18
C MET A 9 12.26 9.37 -3.01
N GLY A 10 13.16 9.46 -2.03
CA GLY A 10 13.02 10.37 -0.89
C GLY A 10 12.95 11.84 -1.31
N ILE A 11 13.82 12.25 -2.25
CA ILE A 11 13.82 13.61 -2.82
C ILE A 11 12.52 13.88 -3.59
N SER A 12 12.11 12.94 -4.46
CA SER A 12 10.88 13.04 -5.24
C SER A 12 9.64 13.10 -4.33
N LEU A 13 9.60 12.30 -3.27
CA LEU A 13 8.55 12.30 -2.27
C LEU A 13 8.50 13.64 -1.54
N ALA A 14 9.64 14.18 -1.08
CA ALA A 14 9.67 15.50 -0.45
C ALA A 14 9.14 16.59 -1.39
N ALA A 15 9.50 16.55 -2.68
CA ALA A 15 8.97 17.47 -3.68
C ALA A 15 7.46 17.31 -3.88
N TYR A 16 6.94 16.08 -3.91
CA TYR A 16 5.50 15.81 -3.97
C TYR A 16 4.78 16.36 -2.74
N LEU A 17 5.30 16.11 -1.52
CA LEU A 17 4.71 16.62 -0.28
C LEU A 17 4.67 18.15 -0.27
N GLN A 18 5.75 18.82 -0.68
CA GLN A 18 5.77 20.29 -0.78
C GLN A 18 4.73 20.81 -1.79
N ARG A 19 4.60 20.16 -2.95
CA ARG A 19 3.59 20.53 -3.97
C ARG A 19 2.17 20.25 -3.50
N SER A 20 1.97 19.20 -2.71
CA SER A 20 0.67 18.90 -2.10
C SER A 20 0.17 20.01 -1.17
N LEU A 21 1.10 20.76 -0.55
CA LEU A 21 0.81 21.91 0.30
C LEU A 21 0.60 23.21 -0.46
N LYS A 22 1.32 23.42 -1.58
CA LYS A 22 1.27 24.67 -2.38
C LYS A 22 0.14 24.70 -3.42
N GLY A 23 -0.49 23.57 -3.71
CA GLY A 23 -1.51 23.47 -4.76
C GLY A 23 -0.93 23.25 -6.17
N GLY A 24 -1.80 23.01 -7.15
CA GLY A 24 -1.43 22.75 -8.55
C GLY A 24 -1.52 21.27 -8.94
N TYR A 25 -2.68 20.87 -9.48
CA TYR A 25 -3.02 19.47 -9.75
C TYR A 25 -2.07 18.76 -10.71
N VAL A 26 -1.71 19.38 -11.85
CA VAL A 26 -0.82 18.78 -12.85
C VAL A 26 0.57 18.51 -12.27
N SER A 27 1.13 19.52 -11.59
CA SER A 27 2.45 19.43 -10.96
C SER A 27 2.52 18.35 -9.88
N GLN A 28 1.45 18.20 -9.09
CA GLN A 28 1.31 17.14 -8.10
C GLN A 28 1.24 15.76 -8.75
N GLN A 29 0.41 15.61 -9.79
CA GLN A 29 0.25 14.35 -10.52
C GLN A 29 1.55 13.87 -11.14
N MET A 30 2.29 14.77 -11.79
CA MET A 30 3.59 14.42 -12.36
C MET A 30 4.59 13.96 -11.29
N THR A 31 4.71 14.68 -10.17
CA THR A 31 5.63 14.24 -9.12
C THR A 31 5.20 12.93 -8.47
N LYS A 32 3.90 12.71 -8.27
CA LYS A 32 3.39 11.47 -7.69
C LYS A 32 3.72 10.27 -8.58
N ALA A 33 3.48 10.41 -9.88
CA ALA A 33 3.83 9.38 -10.86
C ALA A 33 5.34 9.12 -10.87
N VAL A 34 6.17 10.17 -10.84
CA VAL A 34 7.64 10.02 -10.76
C VAL A 34 8.06 9.33 -9.46
N THR A 35 7.50 9.70 -8.30
CA THR A 35 7.80 9.04 -7.02
C THR A 35 7.42 7.56 -7.07
N SER A 36 6.30 7.24 -7.72
CA SER A 36 5.83 5.87 -7.88
C SER A 36 6.72 5.04 -8.82
N LEU A 37 7.25 5.64 -9.89
CA LEU A 37 8.23 4.97 -10.75
C LEU A 37 9.49 4.56 -9.99
N PHE A 38 9.89 5.28 -8.94
CA PHE A 38 11.05 4.87 -8.14
C PHE A 38 10.87 3.54 -7.43
N PHE A 39 9.70 3.22 -6.85
CA PHE A 39 9.53 1.91 -6.21
C PHE A 39 9.60 0.76 -7.24
N ILE A 40 9.18 1.00 -8.49
CA ILE A 40 9.31 0.03 -9.59
C ILE A 40 10.78 -0.12 -9.97
N MET A 41 11.50 0.99 -10.14
CA MET A 41 12.93 0.96 -10.43
C MET A 41 13.73 0.28 -9.32
N ILE A 42 13.35 0.47 -8.04
CA ILE A 42 13.96 -0.23 -6.90
C ILE A 42 13.74 -1.74 -7.02
N ALA A 43 12.53 -2.20 -7.36
CA ALA A 43 12.24 -3.62 -7.55
C ALA A 43 13.03 -4.23 -8.71
N LEU A 44 13.11 -3.55 -9.85
CA LEU A 44 13.92 -3.98 -11.00
C LEU A 44 15.41 -4.03 -10.67
N ALA A 45 15.91 -3.01 -9.97
CA ALA A 45 17.30 -2.94 -9.51
C ALA A 45 17.63 -4.05 -8.49
N ALA A 46 16.70 -4.33 -7.57
CA ALA A 46 16.82 -5.41 -6.60
C ALA A 46 16.95 -6.76 -7.30
N TYR A 47 16.06 -7.08 -8.23
CA TYR A 47 16.11 -8.33 -8.98
C TYR A 47 17.36 -8.45 -9.87
N ASN A 48 17.80 -7.36 -10.49
CA ASN A 48 19.02 -7.38 -11.31
C ASN A 48 20.29 -7.58 -10.46
N GLN A 49 20.30 -7.08 -9.22
CA GLN A 49 21.41 -7.28 -8.29
C GLN A 49 21.41 -8.69 -7.69
N HIS A 50 20.23 -9.21 -7.35
CA HIS A 50 20.06 -10.57 -6.85
C HIS A 50 18.95 -11.25 -7.66
N LYS A 51 19.34 -12.06 -8.65
CA LYS A 51 18.43 -12.82 -9.52
C LYS A 51 17.83 -14.02 -8.78
N GLY A 52 17.18 -13.75 -7.65
CA GLY A 52 16.52 -14.74 -6.83
C GLY A 52 15.21 -15.22 -7.46
N ASP A 53 14.21 -15.46 -6.63
CA ASP A 53 12.93 -16.05 -7.06
C ASP A 53 12.17 -15.14 -8.05
N ILE A 54 12.14 -15.53 -9.34
CA ILE A 54 11.45 -14.80 -10.41
C ILE A 54 9.94 -14.72 -10.20
N TYR A 55 9.34 -15.74 -9.57
CA TYR A 55 7.89 -15.78 -9.34
C TYR A 55 7.51 -14.78 -8.25
N TYR A 56 8.25 -14.77 -7.13
CA TYR A 56 8.10 -13.76 -6.08
C TYR A 56 8.30 -12.34 -6.64
N PHE A 57 9.38 -12.12 -7.38
CA PHE A 57 9.67 -10.85 -8.04
C PHE A 57 8.51 -10.39 -8.95
N SER A 58 8.01 -11.27 -9.81
CA SER A 58 6.96 -10.93 -10.77
C SER A 58 5.68 -10.50 -10.07
N LEU A 59 5.29 -11.19 -8.98
CA LEU A 59 4.12 -10.82 -8.19
C LEU A 59 4.30 -9.47 -7.50
N VAL A 60 5.44 -9.24 -6.84
CA VAL A 60 5.72 -7.94 -6.21
C VAL A 60 5.75 -6.82 -7.25
N LEU A 61 6.37 -7.03 -8.41
CA LEU A 61 6.43 -6.04 -9.50
C LEU A 61 5.03 -5.71 -10.03
N LEU A 62 4.18 -6.72 -10.26
CA LEU A 62 2.79 -6.50 -10.70
C LEU A 62 2.00 -5.73 -9.65
N GLY A 63 2.17 -6.03 -8.36
CA GLY A 63 1.57 -5.26 -7.27
C GLY A 63 2.00 -3.79 -7.27
N LEU A 64 3.29 -3.53 -7.49
CA LEU A 64 3.83 -2.18 -7.59
C LEU A 64 3.26 -1.43 -8.81
N ILE A 65 3.18 -2.07 -9.98
CA ILE A 65 2.58 -1.48 -11.18
C ILE A 65 1.10 -1.15 -10.95
N CYS A 66 0.32 -2.07 -10.36
CA CYS A 66 -1.07 -1.81 -10.00
C CYS A 66 -1.21 -0.65 -9.01
N SER A 67 -0.27 -0.52 -8.08
CA SER A 67 -0.23 0.60 -7.13
C SER A 67 0.04 1.94 -7.83
N LEU A 68 0.95 1.99 -8.80
CA LEU A 68 1.17 3.18 -9.65
C LEU A 68 -0.11 3.56 -10.40
N VAL A 69 -0.83 2.57 -10.97
CA VAL A 69 -2.12 2.82 -11.64
C VAL A 69 -3.14 3.40 -10.67
N GLY A 70 -3.25 2.83 -9.46
CA GLY A 70 -4.09 3.36 -8.39
C GLY A 70 -3.74 4.81 -8.01
N ASP A 71 -2.45 5.11 -7.93
CA ASP A 71 -1.96 6.45 -7.62
C ASP A 71 -2.35 7.50 -8.66
N ILE A 72 -2.30 7.13 -9.95
CA ILE A 72 -2.73 7.97 -11.06
C ILE A 72 -4.24 8.19 -11.00
N LEU A 73 -5.03 7.11 -10.86
CA LEU A 73 -6.50 7.17 -10.84
C LEU A 73 -7.03 8.06 -9.70
N ILE A 74 -6.52 7.88 -8.47
CA ILE A 74 -6.93 8.71 -7.32
C ILE A 74 -6.45 10.16 -7.48
N GLN A 75 -5.31 10.41 -8.12
CA GLN A 75 -4.88 11.79 -8.34
C GLN A 75 -5.71 12.48 -9.42
N THR A 76 -6.12 11.75 -10.46
CA THR A 76 -7.05 12.26 -11.50
C THR A 76 -8.43 12.56 -10.91
N GLN A 77 -8.92 11.74 -9.98
CA GLN A 77 -10.14 12.03 -9.20
C GLN A 77 -10.10 13.42 -8.53
N LYS A 78 -8.96 13.83 -7.98
CA LYS A 78 -8.81 15.15 -7.35
C LYS A 78 -8.79 16.30 -8.36
N ALA A 79 -8.41 16.04 -9.61
CA ALA A 79 -8.28 17.05 -10.66
C ALA A 79 -9.59 17.34 -11.39
N ASP A 80 -10.50 16.35 -11.51
CA ASP A 80 -11.78 16.50 -12.21
C ASP A 80 -12.96 15.99 -11.37
N VAL A 81 -13.83 16.93 -10.96
CA VAL A 81 -15.02 16.67 -10.15
C VAL A 81 -16.05 15.81 -10.91
N ARG A 82 -16.00 15.79 -12.24
CA ARG A 82 -16.97 15.06 -13.09
C ARG A 82 -16.89 13.54 -12.94
N TYR A 83 -15.71 13.01 -12.61
CA TYR A 83 -15.47 11.56 -12.50
C TYR A 83 -15.09 11.11 -11.08
N ASP A 84 -15.30 11.97 -10.08
CA ASP A 84 -14.83 11.82 -8.70
C ASP A 84 -15.07 10.40 -8.13
N LYS A 85 -16.32 9.95 -8.10
CA LYS A 85 -16.68 8.66 -7.50
C LYS A 85 -16.19 7.44 -8.32
N GLN A 86 -16.15 7.55 -9.64
CA GLN A 86 -15.73 6.45 -10.51
C GLN A 86 -14.22 6.24 -10.45
N MET A 87 -13.45 7.33 -10.55
CA MET A 87 -12.00 7.29 -10.46
C MET A 87 -11.53 6.85 -9.07
N LEU A 88 -12.22 7.27 -8.00
CA LEU A 88 -11.97 6.75 -6.65
C LEU A 88 -12.20 5.23 -6.57
N ALA A 89 -13.33 4.74 -7.10
CA ALA A 89 -13.63 3.31 -7.09
C ALA A 89 -12.63 2.49 -7.91
N CYS A 90 -12.25 2.96 -9.10
CA CYS A 90 -11.22 2.33 -9.92
C CYS A 90 -9.85 2.36 -9.23
N GLY A 91 -9.50 3.45 -8.56
CA GLY A 91 -8.27 3.56 -7.77
C GLY A 91 -8.23 2.55 -6.62
N ILE A 92 -9.30 2.45 -5.83
CA ILE A 92 -9.46 1.42 -4.79
C ILE A 92 -9.37 0.01 -5.39
N GLY A 93 -9.96 -0.22 -6.56
CA GLY A 93 -9.87 -1.48 -7.29
C GLY A 93 -8.43 -1.82 -7.72
N ALA A 94 -7.67 -0.84 -8.21
CA ALA A 94 -6.26 -1.05 -8.57
C ALA A 94 -5.41 -1.39 -7.35
N PHE A 95 -5.61 -0.70 -6.22
CA PHE A 95 -4.95 -1.05 -4.97
C PHE A 95 -5.40 -2.42 -4.46
N PHE A 96 -6.66 -2.80 -4.59
CA PHE A 96 -7.13 -4.14 -4.22
C PHE A 96 -6.35 -5.22 -4.96
N VAL A 97 -6.22 -5.07 -6.28
CA VAL A 97 -5.46 -6.01 -7.13
C VAL A 97 -3.98 -6.02 -6.73
N ALA A 98 -3.40 -4.86 -6.40
CA ALA A 98 -2.04 -4.80 -5.88
C ALA A 98 -1.84 -5.65 -4.61
N HIS A 99 -2.76 -5.53 -3.65
CA HIS A 99 -2.74 -6.33 -2.42
C HIS A 99 -2.90 -7.82 -2.72
N CYS A 100 -3.75 -8.22 -3.67
CA CYS A 100 -3.86 -9.62 -4.09
C CYS A 100 -2.53 -10.18 -4.61
N PHE A 101 -1.77 -9.39 -5.38
CA PHE A 101 -0.44 -9.81 -5.83
C PHE A 101 0.56 -9.93 -4.67
N TYR A 102 0.56 -9.00 -3.71
CA TYR A 102 1.40 -9.09 -2.52
C TYR A 102 1.04 -10.30 -1.64
N ILE A 103 -0.24 -10.57 -1.47
CA ILE A 103 -0.73 -11.79 -0.79
C ILE A 103 -0.20 -13.03 -1.48
N ALA A 104 -0.33 -13.14 -2.81
CA ALA A 104 0.15 -14.29 -3.56
C ALA A 104 1.67 -14.46 -3.40
N ALA A 105 2.43 -13.36 -3.40
CA ALA A 105 3.87 -13.38 -3.16
C ALA A 105 4.20 -13.91 -1.75
N PHE A 106 3.43 -13.52 -0.73
CA PHE A 106 3.67 -13.96 0.65
C PHE A 106 3.26 -15.42 0.88
N ILE A 107 2.22 -15.90 0.20
CA ILE A 107 1.82 -17.32 0.22
C ILE A 107 2.88 -18.19 -0.45
N HIS A 108 3.50 -17.68 -1.52
CA HIS A 108 4.59 -18.38 -2.20
C HIS A 108 5.79 -18.61 -1.28
N LEU A 109 6.11 -17.65 -0.41
CA LEU A 109 7.17 -17.80 0.60
C LEU A 109 6.81 -18.82 1.69
N ALA A 110 5.54 -18.88 2.12
CA ALA A 110 5.07 -19.91 3.02
C ALA A 110 3.55 -20.16 2.88
N PRO A 111 3.13 -21.44 2.81
CA PRO A 111 1.73 -21.79 2.60
C PRO A 111 0.83 -21.28 3.72
N PHE A 112 -0.47 -21.23 3.44
CA PHE A 112 -1.49 -20.87 4.42
C PHE A 112 -1.57 -21.90 5.54
N ARG A 113 -1.64 -21.41 6.79
CA ARG A 113 -1.82 -22.22 7.99
C ARG A 113 -3.17 -21.92 8.63
N LEU A 114 -3.70 -22.86 9.42
CA LEU A 114 -4.96 -22.65 10.15
C LEU A 114 -4.93 -21.42 11.08
N TRP A 115 -3.78 -21.15 11.71
CA TRP A 115 -3.60 -19.96 12.56
C TRP A 115 -3.70 -18.64 11.77
N ASP A 116 -3.38 -18.64 10.48
CA ASP A 116 -3.56 -17.44 9.62
C ASP A 116 -5.03 -17.06 9.54
N ILE A 117 -5.95 -18.04 9.51
CA ILE A 117 -7.39 -17.78 9.45
C ILE A 117 -7.87 -17.12 10.74
N VAL A 118 -7.38 -17.59 11.89
CA VAL A 118 -7.75 -17.05 13.21
C VAL A 118 -7.24 -15.62 13.36
N ILE A 119 -5.97 -15.36 13.04
CA ILE A 119 -5.37 -14.04 13.12
C ILE A 119 -6.07 -13.07 12.15
N PHE A 120 -6.35 -13.52 10.92
CA PHE A 120 -7.08 -12.73 9.93
C PHE A 120 -8.47 -12.35 10.44
N ALA A 121 -9.25 -13.33 10.92
CA ALA A 121 -10.60 -13.11 11.42
C ALA A 121 -10.59 -12.11 12.59
N ALA A 122 -9.64 -12.25 13.52
CA ALA A 122 -9.49 -11.33 14.64
C ALA A 122 -9.11 -9.91 14.19
N ALA A 123 -8.07 -9.76 13.37
CA ALA A 123 -7.61 -8.45 12.88
C ALA A 123 -8.69 -7.74 12.05
N TYR A 124 -9.36 -8.47 11.16
CA TYR A 124 -10.47 -7.97 10.36
C TYR A 124 -11.65 -7.53 11.24
N ALA A 125 -12.04 -8.35 12.23
CA ALA A 125 -13.13 -8.01 13.14
C ALA A 125 -12.84 -6.76 13.97
N VAL A 126 -11.61 -6.61 14.47
CA VAL A 126 -11.19 -5.43 15.25
C VAL A 126 -11.29 -4.15 14.42
N LEU A 127 -10.70 -4.11 13.22
CA LEU A 127 -10.75 -2.90 12.38
C LEU A 127 -12.15 -2.61 11.87
N ARG A 128 -12.93 -3.64 11.53
CA ARG A 128 -14.34 -3.49 11.19
C ARG A 128 -15.14 -2.90 12.36
N LEU A 129 -14.91 -3.37 13.59
CA LEU A 129 -15.56 -2.83 14.77
C LEU A 129 -15.20 -1.36 14.98
N ILE A 130 -13.92 -0.99 14.82
CA ILE A 130 -13.48 0.42 14.88
C ILE A 130 -14.23 1.27 13.86
N PHE A 131 -14.38 0.81 12.61
CA PHE A 131 -15.10 1.54 11.57
C PHE A 131 -16.59 1.73 11.89
N ILE A 132 -17.22 0.71 12.49
CA ILE A 132 -18.62 0.78 12.93
C ILE A 132 -18.77 1.76 14.10
N LEU A 133 -17.91 1.66 15.12
CA LEU A 133 -17.94 2.54 16.29
C LEU A 133 -17.64 4.01 15.93
N ALA A 134 -16.75 4.23 14.98
CA ALA A 134 -16.46 5.55 14.42
C ALA A 134 -17.57 6.08 13.49
N LYS A 135 -18.61 5.28 13.20
CA LYS A 135 -19.75 5.63 12.34
C LYS A 135 -19.32 6.14 10.96
N LEU A 136 -18.33 5.46 10.35
CA LEU A 136 -17.86 5.81 9.01
C LEU A 136 -18.98 5.66 7.96
N ASN A 137 -19.11 6.66 7.08
CA ASN A 137 -20.13 6.64 6.03
C ASN A 137 -19.52 6.28 4.68
N PHE A 138 -19.51 4.99 4.37
CA PHE A 138 -19.02 4.47 3.08
C PHE A 138 -20.02 4.64 1.92
N GLY A 139 -21.28 4.96 2.20
CA GLY A 139 -22.33 5.08 1.18
C GLY A 139 -22.40 3.87 0.24
N LYS A 140 -22.36 4.11 -1.08
CA LYS A 140 -22.40 3.06 -2.12
C LYS A 140 -21.14 2.17 -2.16
N LEU A 141 -20.05 2.57 -1.53
CA LEU A 141 -18.78 1.84 -1.53
C LEU A 141 -18.65 0.87 -0.36
N LEU A 142 -19.66 0.76 0.52
CA LEU A 142 -19.61 -0.07 1.74
C LEU A 142 -19.06 -1.48 1.50
N THR A 143 -19.65 -2.22 0.56
CA THR A 143 -19.23 -3.59 0.24
C THR A 143 -17.80 -3.64 -0.29
N ALA A 144 -17.47 -2.74 -1.22
CA ALA A 144 -16.12 -2.67 -1.79
C ALA A 144 -15.06 -2.32 -0.73
N SER A 145 -15.36 -1.40 0.19
CA SER A 145 -14.47 -1.02 1.29
C SER A 145 -14.22 -2.17 2.28
N TYR A 146 -15.23 -2.99 2.58
CA TYR A 146 -15.04 -4.16 3.45
C TYR A 146 -14.29 -5.31 2.76
N ILE A 147 -14.54 -5.54 1.47
CA ILE A 147 -13.75 -6.50 0.68
C ILE A 147 -12.28 -6.05 0.63
N TYR A 148 -12.06 -4.76 0.41
CA TYR A 148 -10.74 -4.13 0.42
C TYR A 148 -10.04 -4.28 1.78
N LEU A 149 -10.74 -3.98 2.88
CA LEU A 149 -10.23 -4.21 4.24
C LEU A 149 -9.81 -5.67 4.43
N GLY A 150 -10.56 -6.63 3.88
CA GLY A 150 -10.22 -8.04 3.89
C GLY A 150 -8.87 -8.32 3.22
N ALA A 151 -8.63 -7.79 2.02
CA ALA A 151 -7.35 -7.98 1.32
C ALA A 151 -6.17 -7.43 2.13
N ILE A 152 -6.29 -6.23 2.70
CA ILE A 152 -5.20 -5.64 3.50
C ILE A 152 -4.93 -6.46 4.75
N MET A 153 -5.98 -6.86 5.47
CA MET A 153 -5.82 -7.65 6.69
C MET A 153 -5.24 -9.03 6.41
N LEU A 154 -5.59 -9.64 5.28
CA LEU A 154 -5.04 -10.92 4.87
C LEU A 154 -3.56 -10.78 4.49
N MET A 155 -3.18 -9.72 3.78
CA MET A 155 -1.78 -9.38 3.50
C MET A 155 -0.98 -9.21 4.80
N PHE A 156 -1.48 -8.40 5.73
CA PHE A 156 -0.86 -8.17 7.04
C PHE A 156 -0.72 -9.47 7.83
N THR A 157 -1.77 -10.29 7.86
CA THR A 157 -1.77 -11.57 8.56
C THR A 157 -0.73 -12.52 7.99
N LYS A 158 -0.59 -12.59 6.65
CA LYS A 158 0.45 -13.41 6.03
C LYS A 158 1.85 -12.91 6.34
N ALA A 159 2.08 -11.60 6.33
CA ALA A 159 3.37 -11.03 6.75
C ALA A 159 3.71 -11.33 8.22
N LEU A 160 2.71 -11.26 9.11
CA LEU A 160 2.87 -11.63 10.51
C LEU A 160 3.16 -13.13 10.69
N SER A 161 2.41 -13.98 9.98
CA SER A 161 2.60 -15.42 9.98
C SER A 161 3.99 -15.83 9.52
N LEU A 162 4.51 -15.21 8.44
CA LEU A 162 5.89 -15.42 7.97
C LEU A 162 6.93 -15.10 9.06
N THR A 163 6.66 -14.08 9.87
CA THR A 163 7.55 -13.67 10.96
C THR A 163 7.51 -14.64 12.13
N LEU A 164 6.34 -15.17 12.49
CA LEU A 164 6.15 -16.07 13.63
C LEU A 164 6.55 -17.53 13.31
N SER A 165 6.44 -17.93 12.04
CA SER A 165 6.55 -19.33 11.61
C SER A 165 7.97 -19.91 11.61
N GLY A 166 9.01 -19.07 11.61
CA GLY A 166 10.41 -19.49 11.51
C GLY A 166 11.17 -19.61 12.83
N GLY A 167 10.55 -19.26 13.97
CA GLY A 167 11.21 -19.22 15.28
C GLY A 167 12.36 -18.20 15.40
N ARG A 168 12.70 -17.50 14.31
CA ARG A 168 13.70 -16.44 14.22
C ARG A 168 13.18 -15.35 13.29
N PHE A 169 13.32 -14.10 13.73
CA PHE A 169 13.02 -12.94 12.91
C PHE A 169 14.09 -12.81 11.81
N THR A 170 13.71 -13.09 10.56
CA THR A 170 14.59 -12.86 9.41
C THR A 170 14.47 -11.41 8.95
N THR A 171 15.50 -10.88 8.30
CA THR A 171 15.45 -9.53 7.71
C THR A 171 14.27 -9.41 6.73
N LEU A 172 14.02 -10.44 5.91
CA LEU A 172 12.89 -10.49 5.00
C LEU A 172 11.56 -10.36 5.74
N SER A 173 11.31 -11.21 6.74
CA SER A 173 10.04 -11.20 7.48
C SER A 173 9.78 -9.89 8.21
N ILE A 174 10.84 -9.27 8.79
CA ILE A 174 10.74 -7.95 9.41
C ILE A 174 10.36 -6.89 8.36
N LEU A 175 10.99 -6.92 7.18
CA LEU A 175 10.72 -5.96 6.11
C LEU A 175 9.27 -6.06 5.61
N LEU A 176 8.79 -7.30 5.40
CA LEU A 176 7.42 -7.57 4.97
C LEU A 176 6.39 -7.18 6.04
N LEU A 177 6.63 -7.52 7.31
CA LEU A 177 5.74 -7.14 8.40
C LEU A 177 5.69 -5.63 8.59
N THR A 178 6.85 -4.95 8.52
CA THR A 178 6.93 -3.49 8.63
C THR A 178 6.19 -2.83 7.47
N GLY A 179 6.43 -3.27 6.22
CA GLY A 179 5.72 -2.77 5.05
C GLY A 179 4.21 -2.99 5.13
N ALA A 180 3.77 -4.20 5.49
CA ALA A 180 2.35 -4.51 5.63
C ALA A 180 1.69 -3.69 6.76
N SER A 181 2.40 -3.47 7.88
CA SER A 181 1.91 -2.60 8.97
C SER A 181 1.75 -1.16 8.50
N LEU A 182 2.71 -0.64 7.74
CA LEU A 182 2.63 0.72 7.18
C LEU A 182 1.49 0.87 6.17
N PHE A 183 1.20 -0.15 5.35
CA PHE A 183 0.01 -0.16 4.50
C PHE A 183 -1.27 -0.11 5.32
N VAL A 184 -1.40 -0.94 6.36
CA VAL A 184 -2.55 -0.92 7.27
C VAL A 184 -2.75 0.48 7.87
N ILE A 185 -1.67 1.10 8.34
CA ILE A 185 -1.71 2.45 8.92
C ILE A 185 -2.12 3.49 7.87
N SER A 186 -1.51 3.45 6.69
CA SER A 186 -1.82 4.36 5.58
C SER A 186 -3.31 4.30 5.23
N ASP A 187 -3.83 3.09 5.05
CA ASP A 187 -5.19 2.88 4.57
C ASP A 187 -6.25 3.08 5.65
N PHE A 188 -5.88 2.83 6.90
CA PHE A 188 -6.67 3.25 8.05
C PHE A 188 -6.86 4.76 8.05
N ILE A 189 -5.77 5.55 7.99
CA ILE A 189 -5.85 7.01 7.99
C ILE A 189 -6.59 7.50 6.74
N LEU A 190 -6.35 6.91 5.57
CA LEU A 190 -7.03 7.25 4.32
C LEU A 190 -8.54 7.00 4.38
N THR A 191 -8.95 5.91 5.03
CA THR A 191 -10.36 5.58 5.27
C THR A 191 -11.04 6.66 6.11
N PHE A 192 -10.40 7.13 7.18
CA PHE A 192 -10.92 8.25 7.97
C PHE A 192 -10.95 9.57 7.17
N LEU A 193 -9.92 9.87 6.38
CA LEU A 193 -9.90 11.08 5.54
C LEU A 193 -11.05 11.12 4.53
N ASN A 194 -11.43 9.98 3.96
CA ASN A 194 -12.45 9.90 2.92
C ASN A 194 -13.87 9.70 3.47
N PHE A 195 -14.04 8.96 4.56
CA PHE A 195 -15.36 8.50 5.04
C PHE A 195 -15.73 9.01 6.44
N TYR A 196 -14.86 9.77 7.10
CA TYR A 196 -15.15 10.44 8.37
C TYR A 196 -15.15 11.98 8.21
N PRO A 197 -16.32 12.64 8.21
CA PRO A 197 -16.41 14.08 7.98
C PRO A 197 -15.51 14.95 8.87
N PRO A 198 -15.32 14.67 10.18
CA PRO A 198 -14.44 15.45 11.04
C PRO A 198 -12.95 15.42 10.64
N CYS A 199 -12.50 14.38 9.96
CA CYS A 199 -11.11 14.26 9.49
C CYS A 199 -10.91 14.78 8.06
N LYS A 200 -12.00 15.17 7.38
CA LYS A 200 -11.93 15.64 5.98
C LYS A 200 -10.99 16.84 5.87
N ASN A 201 -10.12 16.82 4.87
CA ASN A 201 -9.10 17.84 4.60
C ASN A 201 -8.00 18.00 5.68
N ASN A 202 -7.82 17.05 6.59
CA ASN A 202 -6.67 17.07 7.51
C ASN A 202 -5.36 16.85 6.74
N ARG A 203 -4.57 17.93 6.61
CA ARG A 203 -3.31 17.94 5.86
C ARG A 203 -2.26 17.03 6.47
N VAL A 204 -2.12 17.03 7.79
CA VAL A 204 -1.12 16.19 8.48
C VAL A 204 -1.41 14.71 8.27
N ALA A 205 -2.69 14.32 8.39
CA ALA A 205 -3.11 12.97 8.09
C ALA A 205 -2.86 12.59 6.62
N SER A 206 -3.13 13.49 5.66
CA SER A 206 -2.84 13.24 4.24
C SER A 206 -1.34 13.07 3.95
N LEU A 207 -0.48 13.80 4.65
CA LEU A 207 0.97 13.63 4.55
C LEU A 207 1.40 12.29 5.16
N ALA A 208 0.85 11.92 6.32
CA ALA A 208 1.13 10.65 6.99
C ALA A 208 0.74 9.45 6.12
N VAL A 209 -0.44 9.47 5.48
CA VAL A 209 -0.86 8.46 4.49
C VAL A 209 0.20 8.32 3.40
N THR A 210 0.62 9.44 2.82
CA THR A 210 1.58 9.42 1.71
C THR A 210 2.91 8.82 2.15
N VAL A 211 3.47 9.27 3.28
CA VAL A 211 4.77 8.79 3.75
C VAL A 211 4.72 7.30 4.09
N THR A 212 3.72 6.87 4.86
CA THR A 212 3.56 5.47 5.25
C THR A 212 3.40 4.56 4.03
N TYR A 213 2.59 4.97 3.05
CA TYR A 213 2.39 4.26 1.79
C TYR A 213 3.69 4.09 0.99
N TYR A 214 4.41 5.18 0.72
CA TYR A 214 5.61 5.12 -0.11
C TYR A 214 6.74 4.33 0.56
N VAL A 215 6.90 4.46 1.89
CA VAL A 215 7.84 3.63 2.64
C VAL A 215 7.44 2.16 2.55
N ALA A 216 6.15 1.83 2.67
CA ALA A 216 5.68 0.45 2.52
C ALA A 216 6.01 -0.14 1.14
N GLN A 217 5.75 0.61 0.06
CA GLN A 217 6.10 0.19 -1.31
C GLN A 217 7.61 -0.05 -1.48
N ALA A 218 8.45 0.84 -0.93
CA ALA A 218 9.90 0.66 -0.97
C ALA A 218 10.36 -0.57 -0.20
N LEU A 219 9.76 -0.86 0.97
CA LEU A 219 10.09 -2.06 1.75
C LEU A 219 9.73 -3.34 0.99
N PHE A 220 8.58 -3.39 0.31
CA PHE A 220 8.23 -4.52 -0.54
C PHE A 220 9.16 -4.64 -1.75
N ALA A 221 9.51 -3.53 -2.41
CA ALA A 221 10.48 -3.55 -3.50
C ALA A 221 11.88 -4.03 -3.05
N LEU A 222 12.35 -3.60 -1.88
CA LEU A 222 13.63 -4.03 -1.30
C LEU A 222 13.62 -5.49 -0.83
N SER A 223 12.45 -6.03 -0.49
CA SER A 223 12.33 -7.44 -0.07
C SER A 223 12.79 -8.43 -1.14
N ILE A 224 12.75 -8.03 -2.41
CA ILE A 224 13.23 -8.82 -3.55
C ILE A 224 14.73 -9.13 -3.44
N LEU A 225 15.53 -8.33 -2.73
CA LEU A 225 16.95 -8.63 -2.49
C LEU A 225 17.18 -9.84 -1.57
N LEU A 226 16.14 -10.27 -0.85
CA LEU A 226 16.22 -11.22 0.25
C LEU A 226 15.54 -12.55 -0.05
N VAL A 227 15.07 -12.75 -1.28
CA VAL A 227 14.39 -13.94 -1.79
C VAL A 227 15.11 -14.39 -3.06
#